data_AF-A0A0F9L3Z7-F1
#
_entry.id   AF-A0A0F9L3Z7-F1
#
_cell.length_a   1.000
_cell.length_b   1.000
_cell.length_c   1.000
_cell.angle_alpha   90.00
_cell.angle_beta   90.00
_cell.angle_gamma   90.00
#
_symmetry.space_group_name_H-M   'P 1'
#
loop_
_entity.id
_entity.type
_entity.pdbx_description
1 polymer ?
#
loop_
_entity_poly.entity_id
_entity_poly.type
_entity_poly.pdbx_seq_one_letter_code
_entity_poly.pdbx_strand_id
1 'polypeptide(L)'
;MGFHCNYHSLEVSKIKSKIVADISNIAGHYSEFPPKIENIKIMFNTLKYEYWIIGIADWDLYKYINYLDSYKYYLGRGIVIQSPPGIKADIIMIMTAIEHDCVILTNDNFRDHEDLIPSELWLEEHRVTFDIINGEFRIYYITK
;
A
#
# COMPACT_ATOMS: atom_id res chain seq x y z
N MET A 1 -53.55 15.38 0.25
CA MET A 1 -52.69 15.25 1.44
C MET A 1 -52.06 13.86 1.36
N GLY A 2 -50.81 13.63 0.95
CA GLY A 2 -49.63 14.47 1.01
C GLY A 2 -48.68 13.91 2.07
N PHE A 3 -48.04 12.77 1.80
CA PHE A 3 -46.84 12.30 2.48
C PHE A 3 -45.92 11.62 1.47
N HIS A 4 -45.15 12.44 0.76
CA HIS A 4 -43.93 11.97 0.09
C HIS A 4 -42.87 11.77 1.19
N CYS A 5 -42.67 10.53 1.59
CA CYS A 5 -41.50 10.16 2.38
C CYS A 5 -40.34 9.96 1.39
N ASN A 6 -39.58 11.03 1.13
CA ASN A 6 -38.31 10.94 0.44
C ASN A 6 -37.36 10.12 1.33
N TYR A 7 -37.26 8.82 1.04
CA TYR A 7 -36.12 8.02 1.46
C TYR A 7 -34.90 8.52 0.69
N HIS A 8 -34.28 9.60 1.18
CA HIS A 8 -32.85 9.77 0.97
C HIS A 8 -32.18 8.62 1.70
N SER A 9 -31.90 7.54 0.98
CA SER A 9 -30.94 6.53 1.42
C SER A 9 -29.63 7.24 1.63
N LEU A 10 -29.36 7.62 2.88
CA LEU A 10 -28.03 7.95 3.36
C LEU A 10 -27.16 6.74 3.03
N GLU A 11 -26.36 6.84 1.96
CA GLU A 11 -25.26 5.92 1.73
C GLU A 11 -24.41 5.98 3.01
N VAL A 12 -24.51 4.93 3.83
CA VAL A 12 -23.56 4.71 4.91
C VAL A 12 -22.23 4.53 4.21
N SER A 13 -21.41 5.59 4.20
CA SER A 13 -20.09 5.58 3.60
C SER A 13 -19.33 4.42 4.25
N LYS A 14 -19.13 3.33 3.50
CA LYS A 14 -18.40 2.16 3.98
C LYS A 14 -17.04 2.67 4.46
N ILE A 15 -16.73 2.47 5.75
CA ILE A 15 -15.42 2.83 6.29
C ILE A 15 -14.40 2.02 5.47
N LYS A 16 -13.48 2.72 4.81
CA LYS A 16 -12.45 2.06 4.00
C LYS A 16 -11.50 1.32 4.94
N SER A 17 -11.24 0.05 4.63
CA SER A 17 -10.18 -0.70 5.29
C SER A 17 -8.84 -0.04 5.03
N LYS A 18 -7.92 -0.10 5.99
CA LYS A 18 -6.54 0.37 5.79
C LYS A 18 -5.74 -0.67 5.02
N ILE A 19 -4.76 -0.22 4.27
CA ILE A 19 -3.73 -1.05 3.66
C ILE A 19 -2.39 -0.34 3.77
N VAL A 20 -1.36 -1.06 4.19
CA VAL A 20 0.02 -0.59 4.16
C VAL A 20 0.63 -1.04 2.85
N ALA A 21 1.16 -0.12 2.06
CA ALA A 21 1.72 -0.43 0.74
C ALA A 21 3.22 -0.25 0.70
N ASP A 22 3.93 -1.28 0.24
CA ASP A 22 5.37 -1.27 0.00
C ASP A 22 5.69 -0.53 -1.29
N ILE A 23 5.98 0.76 -1.17
CA ILE A 23 6.18 1.66 -2.29
C ILE A 23 7.49 1.36 -3.02
N SER A 24 8.52 0.88 -2.32
CA SER A 24 9.78 0.44 -2.94
C SER A 24 9.54 -0.75 -3.86
N ASN A 25 8.83 -1.77 -3.36
CA ASN A 25 8.50 -2.98 -4.12
C ASN A 25 7.57 -2.69 -5.30
N ILE A 26 6.56 -1.83 -5.10
CA ILE A 26 5.63 -1.42 -6.17
C ILE A 26 6.35 -0.61 -7.25
N ALA A 27 7.16 0.38 -6.87
CA ALA A 27 7.91 1.19 -7.84
C ALA A 27 8.92 0.34 -8.62
N GLY A 28 9.57 -0.61 -7.93
CA GLY A 28 10.53 -1.55 -8.50
C GLY A 28 9.94 -2.86 -9.01
N HIS A 29 8.63 -2.92 -9.31
CA HIS A 29 7.96 -4.14 -9.78
C HIS A 29 8.76 -4.82 -10.91
N TYR A 30 8.91 -6.15 -10.84
CA TYR A 30 9.81 -6.94 -11.70
C TYR A 30 11.28 -6.49 -11.75
N SER A 31 11.78 -5.92 -10.65
CA SER A 31 13.16 -5.42 -10.52
C SER A 31 13.53 -4.39 -11.59
N GLU A 32 12.55 -3.61 -12.04
CA GLU A 32 12.78 -2.56 -13.03
C GLU A 32 13.62 -1.42 -12.44
N PHE A 33 14.65 -1.00 -13.19
CA PHE A 33 15.48 0.15 -12.83
C PHE A 33 15.54 1.16 -13.99
N PRO A 34 15.30 2.46 -13.75
CA PRO A 34 14.92 3.05 -12.47
C PRO A 34 13.50 2.63 -12.02
N PRO A 35 13.23 2.59 -10.69
CA PRO A 35 11.87 2.41 -10.17
C PRO A 35 10.91 3.43 -10.78
N LYS A 36 9.68 3.01 -11.08
CA LYS A 36 8.72 3.81 -11.84
C LYS A 36 7.63 4.42 -10.95
N ILE A 37 7.52 5.75 -10.97
CA ILE A 37 6.41 6.48 -10.36
C ILE A 37 5.04 6.06 -10.94
N GLU A 38 5.04 5.57 -12.18
CA GLU A 38 3.81 5.10 -12.85
C GLU A 38 3.19 3.91 -12.14
N ASN A 39 4.00 2.99 -11.60
CA ASN A 39 3.48 1.85 -10.84
C ASN A 39 2.78 2.30 -9.56
N ILE A 40 3.33 3.33 -8.88
CA ILE A 40 2.69 3.96 -7.71
C ILE A 40 1.36 4.63 -8.10
N LYS A 41 1.31 5.32 -9.24
CA LYS A 41 0.08 5.95 -9.76
C LYS A 41 -1.00 4.92 -10.08
N ILE A 42 -0.63 3.84 -10.76
CA ILE A 42 -1.53 2.74 -11.12
C ILE A 42 -2.11 2.12 -9.86
N MET A 43 -1.26 1.74 -8.89
CA MET A 43 -1.70 1.22 -7.59
C MET A 43 -2.67 2.18 -6.89
N PHE A 44 -2.28 3.44 -6.74
CA PHE A 44 -3.10 4.42 -6.02
C PHE A 44 -4.45 4.64 -6.71
N ASN A 45 -4.48 4.78 -8.04
CA ASN A 45 -5.73 5.00 -8.77
C ASN A 45 -6.68 3.80 -8.69
N THR A 46 -6.15 2.58 -8.67
CA THR A 46 -6.94 1.36 -8.49
C THR A 46 -7.49 1.27 -7.07
N LEU A 47 -6.64 1.43 -6.04
CA LEU A 47 -7.00 1.06 -4.67
C LEU A 47 -7.65 2.19 -3.86
N LYS A 48 -7.48 3.46 -4.25
CA LYS A 48 -7.92 4.62 -3.44
C LYS A 48 -9.41 4.67 -3.13
N TYR A 49 -10.26 3.99 -3.90
CA TYR A 49 -11.70 3.96 -3.67
C TYR A 49 -12.12 2.88 -2.66
N GLU A 50 -11.31 1.84 -2.51
CA GLU A 50 -11.59 0.70 -1.61
C GLU A 50 -10.84 0.82 -0.29
N TYR A 51 -9.63 1.37 -0.31
CA TYR A 51 -8.73 1.39 0.82
C TYR A 51 -8.31 2.80 1.23
N TRP A 52 -7.99 2.94 2.52
CA TRP A 52 -7.12 3.99 3.02
C TRP A 52 -5.67 3.52 2.93
N ILE A 53 -4.92 4.07 1.97
CA ILE A 53 -3.57 3.63 1.63
C ILE A 53 -2.54 4.38 2.48
N ILE A 54 -1.71 3.63 3.19
CA ILE A 54 -0.52 4.13 3.88
C ILE A 54 0.70 3.63 3.10
N GLY A 55 1.23 4.46 2.21
CA GLY A 55 2.42 4.11 1.44
C GLY A 55 3.67 4.27 2.29
N ILE A 56 4.50 3.24 2.39
CA ILE A 56 5.80 3.28 3.04
C ILE A 56 6.87 2.95 2.00
N ALA A 57 7.88 3.81 1.90
CA ALA A 57 9.01 3.64 0.98
C ALA A 57 10.33 3.60 1.75
N ASP A 58 11.32 2.88 1.23
CA ASP A 58 12.69 3.02 1.71
C ASP A 58 13.24 4.42 1.41
N TRP A 59 14.08 4.90 2.32
CA TRP A 59 14.72 6.20 2.24
C TRP A 59 15.54 6.40 0.95
N ASP A 60 16.04 5.31 0.35
CA ASP A 60 16.90 5.35 -0.83
C ASP A 60 16.12 5.43 -2.15
N LEU A 61 14.84 5.04 -2.18
CA LEU A 61 13.97 5.16 -3.35
C LEU A 61 13.97 6.59 -3.92
N TYR A 62 14.03 7.60 -3.04
CA TYR A 62 14.10 9.01 -3.42
C TYR A 62 15.26 9.33 -4.38
N LYS A 63 16.37 8.60 -4.29
CA LYS A 63 17.56 8.82 -5.12
C LYS A 63 17.43 8.22 -6.52
N TYR A 64 16.63 7.16 -6.67
CA TYR A 64 16.64 6.31 -7.86
C TYR A 64 15.34 6.40 -8.67
N ILE A 65 14.23 6.79 -8.06
CA ILE A 65 12.93 6.81 -8.73
C ILE A 65 12.94 7.75 -9.94
N ASN A 66 12.30 7.30 -11.02
CA ASN A 66 12.09 8.16 -12.17
C ASN A 66 11.12 9.31 -11.83
N TYR A 67 11.26 10.45 -12.53
CA TYR A 67 10.39 11.62 -12.36
C TYR A 67 10.25 12.07 -10.88
N LEU A 68 11.37 12.39 -10.25
CA LEU A 68 11.47 12.78 -8.84
C LEU A 68 10.43 13.84 -8.40
N ASP A 69 10.10 14.82 -9.24
CA ASP A 69 9.13 15.85 -8.87
C ASP A 69 7.70 15.29 -8.74
N SER A 70 7.35 14.29 -9.55
CA SER A 70 6.08 13.55 -9.35
C SER A 70 6.13 12.77 -8.04
N TYR A 71 7.27 12.17 -7.67
CA TYR A 71 7.39 11.48 -6.39
C TYR A 71 7.28 12.44 -5.19
N LYS A 72 7.91 13.61 -5.26
CA LYS A 72 7.79 14.67 -4.24
C LYS A 72 6.34 15.11 -4.01
N TYR A 73 5.50 15.08 -5.03
CA TYR A 73 4.07 15.35 -4.87
C TYR A 73 3.41 14.33 -3.92
N TYR A 74 3.69 13.03 -4.06
CA TYR A 74 3.14 12.01 -3.16
C TYR A 74 3.63 12.17 -1.72
N LEU A 75 4.90 12.52 -1.53
CA LEU A 75 5.48 12.81 -0.22
C LEU A 75 4.83 14.03 0.42
N GLY A 76 4.73 15.14 -0.32
CA GLY A 76 4.14 16.40 0.18
C GLY A 76 2.65 16.30 0.50
N ARG A 77 1.96 15.29 -0.03
CA ARG A 77 0.56 14.99 0.27
C ARG A 77 0.38 13.96 1.38
N GLY A 78 1.46 13.41 1.94
CA GLY A 78 1.42 12.37 2.96
C GLY A 78 0.84 11.04 2.46
N ILE A 79 0.80 10.81 1.14
CA ILE A 79 0.34 9.54 0.56
C ILE A 79 1.45 8.48 0.68
N VAL A 80 2.69 8.93 0.51
CA VAL A 80 3.89 8.12 0.72
C VAL A 80 4.68 8.72 1.88
N ILE A 81 5.09 7.86 2.80
CA ILE A 81 5.97 8.14 3.93
C ILE A 81 7.30 7.44 3.64
N GLN A 82 8.41 8.16 3.78
CA GLN A 82 9.72 7.53 3.69
C GLN A 82 10.17 7.02 5.04
N SER A 83 10.79 5.85 5.04
CA SER A 83 11.52 5.37 6.21
C SER A 83 12.66 6.35 6.53
N PRO A 84 12.98 6.56 7.81
CA PRO A 84 14.17 7.29 8.18
C PRO A 84 15.45 6.58 7.68
N PRO A 85 16.52 7.33 7.35
CA PRO A 85 17.80 6.72 7.02
C PRO A 85 18.28 5.76 8.12
N GLY A 86 18.66 4.55 7.74
CA GLY A 86 19.10 3.51 8.68
C GLY A 86 17.98 2.66 9.27
N ILE A 87 16.71 3.00 9.00
CA ILE A 87 15.54 2.16 9.33
C ILE A 87 15.00 1.55 8.03
N LYS A 88 14.93 0.22 7.98
CA LYS A 88 14.34 -0.51 6.84
C LYS A 88 12.83 -0.25 6.78
N ALA A 89 12.28 -0.04 5.59
CA ALA A 89 10.84 0.16 5.40
C ALA A 89 10.02 -1.02 5.95
N ASP A 90 10.51 -2.26 5.78
CA ASP A 90 9.88 -3.50 6.26
C ASP A 90 9.48 -3.44 7.73
N ILE A 91 10.37 -2.95 8.59
CA ILE A 91 10.12 -2.82 10.04
C ILE A 91 8.91 -1.91 10.27
N ILE A 92 8.86 -0.75 9.60
CA ILE A 92 7.78 0.22 9.74
C ILE A 92 6.48 -0.38 9.21
N MET A 93 6.53 -1.11 8.09
CA MET A 93 5.34 -1.74 7.50
C MET A 93 4.73 -2.79 8.44
N ILE A 94 5.55 -3.71 8.97
CA ILE A 94 5.10 -4.75 9.90
C ILE A 94 4.47 -4.12 11.14
N MET A 95 5.17 -3.16 11.76
CA MET A 95 4.65 -2.47 12.95
C MET A 95 3.34 -1.72 12.68
N THR A 96 3.25 -1.01 11.55
CA THR A 96 2.05 -0.27 11.16
C THR A 96 0.86 -1.21 10.91
N ALA A 97 1.10 -2.36 10.29
CA ALA A 97 0.08 -3.37 10.04
C ALA A 97 -0.45 -3.99 11.35
N ILE A 98 0.43 -4.28 12.30
CA ILE A 98 0.04 -4.75 13.64
C ILE A 98 -0.77 -3.68 14.38
N GLU A 99 -0.29 -2.44 14.40
CA GLU A 99 -0.95 -1.34 15.12
C GLU A 99 -2.34 -1.03 14.55
N HIS A 100 -2.52 -1.17 13.25
CA HIS A 100 -3.76 -0.82 12.57
C HIS A 100 -4.65 -2.01 12.21
N ASP A 101 -4.25 -3.24 12.57
CA ASP A 101 -4.95 -4.48 12.21
C ASP A 101 -5.32 -4.51 10.72
N CYS A 102 -4.31 -4.34 9.87
CA CYS A 102 -4.51 -4.19 8.43
C CYS A 102 -3.49 -4.96 7.59
N VAL A 103 -3.84 -5.18 6.33
CA VAL A 103 -3.00 -5.93 5.41
C VAL A 103 -1.83 -5.11 4.86
N ILE A 104 -0.74 -5.80 4.53
CA ILE A 104 0.47 -5.31 3.89
C ILE A 104 0.47 -5.75 2.43
N LEU A 105 0.54 -4.78 1.52
CA LEU A 105 0.65 -4.97 0.09
C LEU A 105 2.13 -5.00 -0.31
N THR A 106 2.67 -6.20 -0.51
CA THR A 106 4.04 -6.43 -0.95
C THR A 106 4.19 -7.81 -1.61
N ASN A 107 5.18 -7.96 -2.48
CA ASN A 107 5.63 -9.26 -2.98
C ASN A 107 6.80 -9.85 -2.16
N ASP A 108 7.32 -9.13 -1.16
CA ASP A 108 8.36 -9.65 -0.25
C ASP A 108 7.74 -10.60 0.80
N ASN A 109 8.53 -11.56 1.26
CA ASN A 109 8.17 -12.48 2.33
C ASN A 109 8.71 -12.06 3.71
N PHE A 110 9.46 -10.95 3.81
CA PHE A 110 10.03 -10.44 5.07
C PHE A 110 10.95 -11.42 5.79
N ARG A 111 11.72 -12.24 5.05
CA ARG A 111 12.60 -13.27 5.62
C ARG A 111 13.65 -12.72 6.60
N ASP A 112 14.08 -11.48 6.39
CA ASP A 112 15.05 -10.78 7.25
C ASP A 112 14.43 -10.27 8.57
N HIS A 113 13.11 -10.38 8.73
CA HIS A 113 12.31 -9.74 9.78
C HIS A 113 11.28 -10.70 10.41
N GLU A 114 11.54 -12.01 10.33
CA GLU A 114 10.69 -13.05 10.93
C GLU A 114 10.52 -12.87 12.44
N ASP A 115 11.50 -12.26 13.11
CA ASP A 115 11.46 -11.94 14.55
C ASP A 115 10.41 -10.88 14.92
N LEU A 116 10.01 -10.05 13.96
CA LEU A 116 8.98 -9.03 14.14
C LEU A 116 7.57 -9.54 13.80
N ILE A 117 7.48 -10.67 13.11
CA ILE A 117 6.23 -11.24 12.65
C ILE A 117 5.61 -12.07 13.78
N PRO A 118 4.35 -11.80 14.20
CA PRO A 118 3.72 -12.52 15.30
C PRO A 118 3.64 -14.05 15.10
N SER A 119 3.37 -14.48 13.87
CA SER A 119 3.40 -15.88 13.44
C SER A 119 3.37 -15.98 11.92
N GLU A 120 3.75 -17.13 11.37
CA GLU A 120 3.61 -17.42 9.93
C GLU A 120 2.15 -17.28 9.47
N LEU A 121 1.20 -17.78 10.26
CA LEU A 121 -0.23 -17.63 9.99
C LEU A 121 -0.66 -16.16 9.92
N TRP A 122 -0.16 -15.32 10.84
CA TRP A 122 -0.45 -13.89 10.81
C TRP A 122 0.05 -13.27 9.50
N LEU A 123 1.25 -13.64 9.05
CA LEU A 123 1.79 -13.15 7.78
C LEU A 123 0.95 -13.61 6.58
N GLU A 124 0.48 -14.85 6.56
CA GLU A 124 -0.42 -15.35 5.49
C GLU A 124 -1.72 -14.54 5.42
N GLU A 125 -2.31 -14.21 6.57
CA GLU A 125 -3.57 -13.46 6.65
C GLU A 125 -3.40 -11.96 6.37
N HIS A 126 -2.22 -11.42 6.68
CA HIS A 126 -1.95 -9.99 6.57
C HIS A 126 -1.15 -9.62 5.32
N ARG A 127 -0.54 -10.56 4.59
CA ARG A 127 0.18 -10.25 3.36
C ARG A 127 -0.71 -10.41 2.14
N VAL A 128 -0.77 -9.35 1.34
CA VAL A 128 -1.44 -9.32 0.04
C VAL A 128 -0.38 -9.07 -1.02
N THR A 129 -0.32 -9.95 -2.02
CA THR A 129 0.61 -9.82 -3.15
C THR A 129 -0.04 -9.06 -4.30
N PHE A 130 0.76 -8.64 -5.28
CA PHE A 130 0.24 -7.90 -6.43
C PHE A 130 0.96 -8.18 -7.74
N ASP A 131 0.30 -7.82 -8.83
CA ASP A 131 0.90 -7.74 -10.16
C ASP A 131 0.37 -6.53 -10.93
N ILE A 132 1.11 -6.10 -11.95
CA ILE A 132 0.76 -5.01 -12.86
C ILE A 132 0.71 -5.58 -14.27
N ILE A 133 -0.49 -5.89 -14.76
CA ILE A 133 -0.70 -6.54 -16.07
C ILE A 133 -1.50 -5.61 -16.96
N ASN A 134 -0.99 -5.30 -18.16
CA ASN A 134 -1.66 -4.42 -19.13
C ASN A 134 -2.09 -3.05 -18.57
N GLY A 135 -1.31 -2.50 -17.61
CA GLY A 135 -1.61 -1.23 -16.96
C GLY A 135 -2.64 -1.32 -15.82
N GLU A 136 -3.09 -2.51 -15.46
CA GLU A 136 -3.99 -2.73 -14.32
C GLU A 136 -3.21 -3.24 -13.10
N PHE A 137 -3.43 -2.61 -11.95
CA PHE A 137 -2.97 -3.13 -10.66
C PHE A 137 -3.92 -4.21 -10.16
N ARG A 138 -3.39 -5.39 -9.82
CA ARG A 138 -4.18 -6.51 -9.30
C ARG A 138 -3.59 -6.97 -7.98
N ILE A 139 -4.44 -7.21 -6.99
CA ILE A 139 -4.05 -7.73 -5.67
C ILE A 139 -4.58 -9.14 -5.48
N TYR A 140 -3.83 -9.96 -4.77
CA TYR A 140 -4.16 -11.36 -4.52
C TYR A 140 -4.09 -11.64 -3.02
N TYR A 141 -5.21 -12.08 -2.48
CA TYR A 141 -5.28 -12.58 -1.11
C TYR A 141 -4.86 -14.04 -1.10
N ILE A 142 -3.97 -14.40 -0.19
CA ILE A 142 -3.65 -15.79 0.09
C ILE A 142 -4.91 -16.38 0.74
N THR A 143 -5.69 -17.11 -0.05
CA THR A 143 -6.91 -17.78 0.41
C THR A 143 -6.56 -19.23 0.72
N LYS A 144 -6.97 -19.69 1.90
CA LYS A 144 -6.90 -21.10 2.30
C LYS A 144 -7.88 -21.97 1.50
#